data_AF-A0A7W9B8P6-F1
#
_entry.id   AF-A0A7W9B8P6-F1
#
_cell.length_a   1.000
_cell.length_b   1.000
_cell.length_c   1.000
_cell.angle_alpha   90.00
_cell.angle_beta   90.00
_cell.angle_gamma   90.00
#
_symmetry.space_group_name_H-M   'P 1'
#
loop_
_entity.id
_entity.type
_entity.pdbx_description
1 polymer ?
#
loop_
_entity_poly.entity_id
_entity_poly.type
_entity_poly.pdbx_seq_one_letter_code
_entity_poly.pdbx_strand_id
1 'polypeptide(L)'
;MTPDAALDHLAFFVGLRLMGPDARRRLRITLLRHKDVAAPAHGPADRLERLDALLDGRRTPQTLQDRLDMALAQRERNAAPFDACFWLARSAELMGAGFSPQQATQIINEVRERVDGANSADPITAEQEDIHAG
;
A
#
# COMPACT_ATOMS: atom_id res chain seq x y z
N MET A 1 -21.74 8.43 -4.84
CA MET A 1 -20.35 8.66 -5.26
C MET A 1 -20.39 9.02 -6.73
N THR A 2 -19.67 10.06 -7.17
CA THR A 2 -19.62 10.42 -8.60
C THR A 2 -18.62 9.52 -9.33
N PRO A 3 -18.72 9.39 -10.68
CA PRO A 3 -17.72 8.67 -11.47
C PRO A 3 -16.29 9.18 -11.23
N ASP A 4 -16.12 10.50 -11.16
CA ASP A 4 -14.83 11.15 -10.92
C ASP A 4 -14.23 10.76 -9.57
N ALA A 5 -15.02 10.86 -8.49
CA ALA A 5 -14.58 10.44 -7.16
C ALA A 5 -14.25 8.94 -7.09
N ALA A 6 -14.90 8.09 -7.89
CA ALA A 6 -14.60 6.67 -7.95
C ALA A 6 -13.24 6.40 -8.63
N LEU A 7 -12.88 7.18 -9.64
CA LEU A 7 -11.56 7.12 -10.27
C LEU A 7 -10.47 7.61 -9.31
N ASP A 8 -10.72 8.69 -8.57
CA ASP A 8 -9.81 9.17 -7.52
C ASP A 8 -9.62 8.13 -6.42
N HIS A 9 -10.70 7.49 -5.96
CA HIS A 9 -10.64 6.40 -4.98
C HIS A 9 -9.83 5.22 -5.51
N LEU A 10 -10.04 4.82 -6.77
CA LEU A 10 -9.25 3.77 -7.41
C LEU A 10 -7.76 4.13 -7.41
N ALA A 11 -7.41 5.32 -7.89
CA ALA A 11 -6.02 5.80 -7.93
C ALA A 11 -5.40 5.83 -6.53
N PHE A 12 -6.14 6.34 -5.54
CA PHE A 12 -5.71 6.38 -4.15
C PHE A 12 -5.42 4.99 -3.57
N PHE A 13 -6.34 4.03 -3.74
CA PHE A 13 -6.14 2.68 -3.21
C PHE A 13 -5.00 1.94 -3.91
N VAL A 14 -4.84 2.13 -5.22
CA VAL A 14 -3.71 1.57 -5.96
C VAL A 14 -2.39 2.16 -5.47
N GLY A 15 -2.30 3.49 -5.36
CA GLY A 15 -1.11 4.18 -4.84
C GLY A 15 -0.76 3.76 -3.41
N LEU A 16 -1.75 3.64 -2.52
CA LEU A 16 -1.55 3.10 -1.17
C LEU A 16 -0.97 1.69 -1.19
N ARG A 17 -1.39 0.86 -2.14
CA ARG A 17 -0.92 -0.53 -2.21
C ARG A 17 0.53 -0.61 -2.71
N LEU A 18 0.87 0.19 -3.72
CA LEU A 18 2.23 0.32 -4.27
C LEU A 18 3.24 0.88 -3.25
N MET A 19 2.80 1.75 -2.33
CA MET A 19 3.63 2.26 -1.24
C MET A 19 4.22 1.14 -0.34
N GLY A 20 3.62 -0.04 -0.32
CA GLY A 20 4.06 -1.15 0.51
C GLY A 20 3.59 -1.06 1.97
N PRO A 21 3.58 -2.18 2.70
CA PRO A 21 2.97 -2.27 4.03
C PRO A 21 3.65 -1.38 5.08
N ASP A 22 4.97 -1.22 5.00
CA ASP A 22 5.71 -0.44 6.00
C ASP A 22 5.45 1.06 5.87
N ALA A 23 5.50 1.60 4.65
CA ALA A 23 5.21 3.01 4.46
C ALA A 23 3.72 3.31 4.69
N ARG A 24 2.79 2.40 4.33
CA ARG A 24 1.38 2.50 4.75
C ARG A 24 1.22 2.56 6.26
N ARG A 25 1.94 1.70 7.00
CA ARG A 25 1.88 1.67 8.47
C ARG A 25 2.40 2.97 9.07
N ARG A 26 3.53 3.48 8.59
CA ARG A 26 4.07 4.79 9.02
C ARG A 26 3.11 5.94 8.72
N LEU A 27 2.52 5.98 7.52
CA LEU A 27 1.48 6.96 7.19
C LEU A 27 0.31 6.88 8.17
N ARG A 28 -0.15 5.67 8.48
CA ARG A 28 -1.25 5.45 9.44
C ARG A 28 -0.88 5.93 10.85
N ILE A 29 0.34 5.70 11.32
CA ILE A 29 0.83 6.24 12.59
C ILE A 29 0.76 7.77 12.57
N THR A 30 1.31 8.41 11.53
CA THR A 30 1.28 9.88 11.38
C THR A 30 -0.14 10.43 11.42
N LEU A 31 -1.08 9.79 10.72
CA LEU A 31 -2.48 10.21 10.72
C LEU A 31 -3.13 10.05 12.10
N LEU A 32 -2.89 8.92 12.78
CA LEU A 32 -3.44 8.68 14.12
C LEU A 32 -2.85 9.60 15.20
N ARG A 33 -1.63 10.13 14.98
CA ARG A 33 -0.98 11.11 15.86
C ARG A 33 -1.30 12.56 15.50
N HIS A 34 -2.01 12.80 14.40
CA HIS A 34 -2.38 14.14 14.00
C HIS A 34 -3.31 14.77 15.04
N LYS A 35 -3.03 16.01 15.44
CA LYS A 35 -3.73 16.73 16.52
C LYS A 35 -5.25 16.81 16.35
N ASP A 36 -5.71 16.84 15.10
CA ASP A 36 -7.13 16.99 14.77
C ASP A 36 -7.86 15.64 14.63
N VAL A 37 -7.14 14.53 14.80
CA VAL A 37 -7.73 13.18 14.79
C VAL A 37 -8.02 12.77 16.23
N ALA A 38 -9.30 12.56 16.55
CA ALA A 38 -9.73 12.04 17.85
C ALA A 38 -9.38 10.54 17.97
N ALA A 39 -8.10 10.24 18.22
CA ALA A 39 -7.62 8.90 18.48
C ALA A 39 -7.61 8.61 20.00
N PRO A 40 -7.96 7.39 20.43
CA PRO A 40 -7.79 6.98 21.84
C PRO A 40 -6.34 7.15 22.30
N ALA A 41 -6.14 7.67 23.52
CA ALA A 41 -4.81 7.96 24.09
C ALA A 41 -3.91 6.72 24.20
N HIS A 42 -4.49 5.56 24.50
CA HIS A 42 -3.87 4.25 24.36
C HIS A 42 -4.65 3.46 23.32
N GLY A 43 -4.03 3.24 22.16
CA GLY A 43 -4.80 2.86 21.00
C GLY A 43 -3.97 2.26 19.88
N PRO A 44 -4.54 2.24 18.66
CA PRO A 44 -3.89 1.63 17.50
C PRO A 44 -2.53 2.24 17.17
N ALA A 45 -2.29 3.53 17.48
CA ALA A 45 -0.99 4.18 17.23
C ALA A 45 0.14 3.53 18.05
N ASP A 46 -0.04 3.39 19.37
CA ASP A 46 0.98 2.80 20.26
C ASP A 46 1.35 1.37 19.85
N ARG A 47 0.37 0.57 19.39
CA ARG A 47 0.61 -0.78 18.91
C ARG A 47 1.40 -0.78 17.59
N LEU A 48 1.07 0.11 16.65
CA LEU A 48 1.77 0.21 15.37
C LEU A 48 3.20 0.73 15.54
N GLU A 49 3.43 1.70 16.44
CA GLU A 49 4.78 2.18 16.78
C GLU A 49 5.62 1.11 17.45
N ARG A 50 5.01 0.31 18.34
CA ARG A 50 5.68 -0.86 18.93
C ARG A 50 6.07 -1.87 17.85
N LEU A 51 5.16 -2.15 16.92
CA LEU A 51 5.42 -3.05 15.79
C LEU A 51 6.56 -2.52 14.91
N ASP A 52 6.59 -1.22 14.60
CA ASP A 52 7.73 -0.61 13.88
C ASP A 52 9.04 -0.83 14.62
N ALA A 53 9.09 -0.57 15.93
CA ALA A 53 10.30 -0.79 16.72
C ALA A 53 10.75 -2.26 16.74
N LEU A 54 9.81 -3.21 16.74
CA LEU A 54 10.09 -4.64 16.63
C LEU A 54 10.65 -5.01 15.25
N LEU A 55 10.06 -4.49 14.17
CA LEU A 55 10.47 -4.77 12.79
C LEU A 55 11.82 -4.13 12.44
N ASP A 56 12.13 -2.97 13.03
CA ASP A 56 13.42 -2.28 12.89
C ASP A 56 14.53 -2.86 13.79
N GLY A 57 14.21 -3.84 14.66
CA GLY A 57 15.14 -4.42 15.62
C GLY A 57 15.50 -3.51 16.81
N ARG A 58 14.86 -2.33 16.94
CA ARG A 58 15.02 -1.42 18.08
C ARG A 58 14.43 -1.98 19.38
N ARG A 59 13.58 -3.00 19.28
CA ARG A 59 12.95 -3.70 20.39
C ARG A 59 13.00 -5.20 20.16
N THR A 60 13.21 -5.97 21.23
CA THR A 60 13.06 -7.43 21.21
C THR A 60 11.62 -7.85 21.51
N PRO A 61 11.08 -8.90 20.86
CA PRO A 61 9.73 -9.38 21.13
C PRO A 61 9.66 -10.03 22.51
N GLN A 62 8.79 -9.51 23.38
CA GLN A 62 8.67 -9.97 24.77
C GLN A 62 7.43 -10.85 24.98
N THR A 63 6.39 -10.64 24.16
CA THR A 63 5.11 -11.31 24.31
C THR A 63 4.79 -12.20 23.10
N LEU A 64 3.85 -13.14 23.28
CA LEU A 64 3.29 -13.89 22.15
C LEU A 64 2.65 -12.95 21.12
N GLN A 65 1.99 -11.88 21.58
CA GLN A 65 1.38 -10.90 20.70
C GLN A 65 2.41 -10.19 19.82
N ASP A 66 3.57 -9.80 20.37
CA ASP A 66 4.66 -9.18 19.59
C ASP A 66 5.11 -10.11 18.45
N ARG A 67 5.31 -11.40 18.75
CA ARG A 67 5.73 -12.39 17.74
C ARG A 67 4.66 -12.60 16.66
N LEU A 68 3.38 -12.62 17.04
CA LEU A 68 2.27 -12.72 16.10
C LEU A 68 2.18 -11.48 15.21
N ASP A 69 2.31 -10.28 15.78
CA ASP A 69 2.26 -9.02 15.02
C ASP A 69 3.42 -8.95 14.01
N MET A 70 4.63 -9.36 14.41
CA MET A 70 5.77 -9.47 13.51
C MET A 70 5.53 -10.49 12.39
N ALA A 71 5.01 -11.68 12.71
CA ALA A 71 4.72 -12.71 11.73
C ALA A 71 3.66 -12.26 10.71
N LEU A 72 2.62 -11.56 11.17
CA LEU A 72 1.58 -10.98 10.31
C LEU A 72 2.15 -9.88 9.41
N ALA A 73 2.99 -9.00 9.94
CA ALA A 73 3.64 -7.97 9.16
C ALA A 73 4.56 -8.57 8.08
N GLN A 74 5.31 -9.63 8.42
CA GLN A 74 6.14 -10.33 7.44
C GLN A 74 5.30 -11.04 6.37
N ARG A 75 4.18 -11.65 6.77
CA ARG A 75 3.22 -12.22 5.82
C ARG A 75 2.67 -11.16 4.88
N GLU A 76 2.34 -9.97 5.37
CA GLU A 76 1.86 -8.86 4.53
C GLU A 76 2.96 -8.36 3.57
N ARG A 77 4.22 -8.28 4.03
CA ARG A 77 5.38 -7.94 3.17
C ARG A 77 5.58 -8.92 2.02
N ASN A 78 5.34 -10.21 2.28
CA ASN A 78 5.51 -11.27 1.29
C ASN A 78 4.28 -11.45 0.38
N ALA A 79 3.15 -10.82 0.70
CA ALA A 79 1.95 -10.93 -0.11
C ALA A 79 2.06 -10.05 -1.35
N ALA A 80 1.48 -10.50 -2.47
CA ALA A 80 1.29 -9.65 -3.63
C ALA A 80 0.51 -8.38 -3.22
N PRO A 81 0.89 -7.19 -3.72
CA PRO A 81 0.18 -5.97 -3.38
C PRO A 81 -1.28 -6.07 -3.79
N PHE A 82 -1.58 -6.64 -4.95
CA PHE A 82 -2.93 -6.74 -5.46
C PHE A 82 -3.39 -8.20 -5.54
N ASP A 83 -4.47 -8.53 -4.84
CA ASP A 83 -5.14 -9.82 -4.96
C ASP A 83 -6.46 -9.70 -5.75
N ALA A 84 -7.10 -10.84 -6.04
CA ALA A 84 -8.36 -10.86 -6.77
C ALA A 84 -9.48 -10.10 -6.03
N CYS A 85 -9.49 -10.14 -4.69
CA CYS A 85 -10.48 -9.45 -3.87
C CYS A 85 -10.33 -7.93 -3.97
N PHE A 86 -9.10 -7.41 -4.00
CA PHE A 86 -8.81 -6.00 -4.19
C PHE A 86 -9.42 -5.50 -5.51
N TRP A 87 -9.15 -6.19 -6.61
CA TRP A 87 -9.67 -5.79 -7.94
C TRP A 87 -11.18 -5.91 -8.02
N LEU A 88 -11.76 -6.95 -7.43
CA LEU A 88 -13.21 -7.14 -7.40
C LEU A 88 -13.90 -5.99 -6.64
N ALA A 89 -13.37 -5.58 -5.49
CA ALA A 89 -13.92 -4.47 -4.71
C ALA A 89 -13.86 -3.15 -5.49
N ARG A 90 -12.74 -2.86 -6.18
CA ARG A 90 -12.61 -1.67 -7.02
C ARG A 90 -13.56 -1.68 -8.21
N SER A 91 -13.75 -2.83 -8.85
CA SER A 91 -14.75 -2.98 -9.93
C SER A 91 -16.17 -2.70 -9.43
N ALA A 92 -16.53 -3.22 -8.25
CA ALA A 92 -17.83 -2.96 -7.64
C ALA A 92 -18.04 -1.48 -7.30
N GLU A 93 -17.01 -0.78 -6.82
CA GLU A 93 -17.05 0.66 -6.55
C GLU A 93 -17.27 1.48 -7.82
N LEU A 94 -16.61 1.14 -8.94
CA LEU A 94 -16.83 1.78 -10.23
C LEU A 94 -18.26 1.54 -10.73
N MET A 95 -18.76 0.30 -10.69
CA MET A 95 -20.13 0.03 -11.08
C MET A 95 -21.15 0.78 -10.21
N GLY A 96 -20.90 0.86 -8.89
CA GLY A 96 -21.72 1.63 -7.96
C GLY A 96 -21.69 3.15 -8.20
N ALA A 97 -20.68 3.65 -8.92
CA ALA A 97 -20.56 5.04 -9.32
C ALA A 97 -21.22 5.36 -10.68
N GLY A 98 -21.73 4.34 -11.38
CA GLY A 98 -22.45 4.49 -12.66
C GLY A 98 -21.69 4.03 -13.90
N PHE A 99 -20.50 3.44 -13.77
CA PHE A 99 -19.82 2.81 -14.90
C PHE A 99 -20.52 1.50 -15.30
N SER A 100 -20.57 1.21 -16.60
CA SER A 100 -21.05 -0.11 -17.04
C SER A 100 -20.07 -1.21 -16.62
N PRO A 101 -20.51 -2.48 -16.50
CA PRO A 101 -19.61 -3.60 -16.18
C PRO A 101 -18.43 -3.74 -17.15
N GLN A 102 -18.65 -3.41 -18.43
CA GLN A 102 -17.62 -3.44 -19.47
C GLN A 102 -16.59 -2.33 -19.24
N GLN A 103 -17.05 -1.11 -18.99
CA GLN A 103 -16.17 0.03 -18.69
C GLN A 103 -15.35 -0.22 -17.42
N ALA A 104 -15.99 -0.69 -16.35
CA ALA A 104 -15.29 -0.99 -15.10
C ALA A 104 -14.20 -2.07 -15.30
N THR A 105 -14.52 -3.13 -16.05
CA THR A 105 -13.54 -4.20 -16.37
C THR A 105 -12.37 -3.65 -17.19
N GLN A 106 -12.65 -2.83 -18.21
CA GLN A 106 -11.62 -2.23 -19.04
C GLN A 106 -10.68 -1.34 -18.21
N ILE A 107 -11.23 -0.44 -17.39
CA ILE A 107 -10.45 0.44 -16.52
C ILE A 107 -9.56 -0.36 -15.57
N ILE A 108 -10.11 -1.41 -14.93
CA ILE A 108 -9.32 -2.27 -14.04
C ILE A 108 -8.18 -2.97 -14.79
N ASN A 109 -8.43 -3.51 -15.98
CA ASN A 109 -7.39 -4.17 -16.76
C ASN A 109 -6.28 -3.20 -17.18
N GLU A 110 -6.65 -2.01 -17.66
CA GLU A 110 -5.72 -0.95 -18.03
C GLU A 110 -4.84 -0.48 -16.85
N VAL A 111 -5.39 -0.47 -15.63
CA VAL A 111 -4.62 -0.15 -14.42
C VAL A 111 -3.70 -1.30 -14.05
N ARG A 112 -4.20 -2.55 -14.10
CA ARG A 112 -3.42 -3.76 -13.81
C ARG A 112 -2.18 -3.86 -14.69
N GLU A 113 -2.35 -3.71 -16.00
CA GLU A 113 -1.25 -3.75 -16.97
C GLU A 113 -0.16 -2.73 -16.64
N ARG A 114 -0.55 -1.51 -16.23
CA ARG A 114 0.41 -0.46 -15.86
C ARG A 114 1.17 -0.78 -14.58
N VAL A 115 0.50 -1.30 -13.55
CA VAL A 115 1.14 -1.57 -12.26
C VAL A 115 1.92 -2.90 -12.24
N ASP A 116 1.49 -3.89 -13.03
CA ASP A 116 2.21 -5.15 -13.21
C ASP A 116 3.45 -4.93 -14.10
N GLY A 117 3.34 -4.09 -15.15
CA GLY A 117 4.45 -3.68 -15.99
C GLY A 117 5.50 -2.84 -15.26
N ALA A 118 5.07 -1.94 -14.37
CA ALA A 118 5.98 -1.13 -13.55
C ALA A 118 6.80 -1.95 -12.53
N ASN A 119 6.28 -3.09 -12.06
CA ASN A 119 7.03 -4.01 -11.19
C ASN A 119 8.09 -4.84 -11.94
N SER A 120 8.02 -4.89 -13.28
CA SER A 120 8.98 -5.61 -14.13
C SER A 120 10.06 -4.70 -14.72
N ALA A 121 10.02 -3.40 -14.44
CA ALA A 121 11.06 -2.47 -14.86
C ALA A 121 12.29 -2.65 -13.95
N ASP A 122 13.24 -3.47 -14.40
CA ASP A 122 14.59 -3.54 -13.85
C ASP A 122 15.17 -2.11 -13.69
N PRO A 123 16.01 -1.87 -12.66
CA PRO A 123 16.63 -0.58 -12.46
C PRO A 123 17.47 -0.28 -13.70
N ILE A 124 17.13 0.84 -14.37
CA ILE A 124 17.88 1.37 -15.51
C ILE A 124 19.36 1.35 -15.14
N THR A 125 20.09 0.46 -15.81
CA THR A 125 21.54 0.42 -15.82
C THR A 125 22.00 1.81 -16.21
N ALA A 126 22.46 2.58 -15.24
CA ALA A 126 23.20 3.80 -15.50
C ALA A 126 24.55 3.37 -16.06
N GLU A 127 24.60 3.09 -17.36
CA GLU A 127 25.86 3.03 -18.10
C GLU A 127 26.48 4.44 -18.01
N GLN A 128 27.53 4.53 -17.21
CA GLN A 128 28.48 5.63 -17.21
C GLN A 128 29.23 5.61 -18.55
N GLU A 129 28.63 6.18 -19.60
CA GLU A 129 29.39 6.75 -20.70
C GLU A 129 29.74 8.20 -20.32
N ASP A 130 30.82 8.35 -19.54
CA ASP A 130 31.77 9.43 -19.74
C ASP A 130 32.97 9.25 -18.81
N ILE A 131 34.13 9.74 -19.30
CA ILE A 131 35.44 9.87 -18.62
C ILE A 131 36.45 8.74 -18.89
N HIS A 132 37.00 8.70 -20.12
CA HIS A 132 38.40 9.13 -20.31
C HIS A 132 38.73 9.29 -21.80
N ALA A 133 38.73 10.55 -22.23
CA ALA A 133 39.69 11.02 -23.20
C ALA A 133 41.09 10.96 -22.55
N GLY A 134 42.03 10.32 -23.23
CA GLY A 134 43.46 10.28 -22.93
C GLY A 134 44.21 9.88 -24.19
#